data_AF-A0A919V5F7-F1
#
_entry.id   AF-A0A919V5F7-F1
#
_cell.length_a   1.000
_cell.length_b   1.000
_cell.length_c   1.000
_cell.angle_alpha   90.00
_cell.angle_beta   90.00
_cell.angle_gamma   90.00
#
_symmetry.space_group_name_H-M   'P 1'
#
loop_
_entity.id
_entity.type
_entity.pdbx_description
1 polymer ?
#
loop_
_entity_poly.entity_id
_entity_poly.type
_entity_poly.pdbx_seq_one_letter_code
_entity_poly.pdbx_strand_id
1 'polypeptide(L)'
;MFPVSYRRGLLTFAAASVLVLFTAACGGSGEDTSAKPAAEAPVENKAAEPASGSGGGDTKQICRDAMRIGTDSMGDMQKLMSDPTALNTTFEKLSGQYKDLAAKADGELAGALNKFAEIYSSLKVDMNNPQAAMTQLTDVTTKAQEAGAALTKACV
;
A
#
# COMPACT_ATOMS: atom_id res chain seq x y z
N MET A 1 21.75 -18.94 50.54
CA MET A 1 21.39 -17.56 50.17
C MET A 1 20.71 -17.60 48.81
N PHE A 2 19.38 -17.74 48.79
CA PHE A 2 18.49 -17.52 47.66
C PHE A 2 17.18 -17.01 48.23
N PRO A 3 16.61 -15.94 47.66
CA PRO A 3 15.27 -16.11 47.13
C PRO A 3 15.13 -15.57 45.71
N VAL A 4 14.67 -16.46 44.85
CA VAL A 4 14.00 -16.17 43.58
C VAL A 4 12.65 -15.54 43.91
N SER A 5 12.43 -14.29 43.51
CA SER A 5 11.12 -13.62 43.56
C SER A 5 10.68 -13.25 42.15
N TYR A 6 10.05 -14.21 41.47
CA TYR A 6 9.22 -13.98 40.30
C TYR A 6 7.90 -13.33 40.75
N ARG A 7 7.72 -12.04 40.50
CA ARG A 7 6.40 -11.40 40.58
C ARG A 7 5.69 -11.49 39.23
N ARG A 8 4.58 -12.21 39.30
CA ARG A 8 3.50 -12.35 38.32
C ARG A 8 2.80 -11.01 38.03
N GLY A 9 2.29 -10.89 36.81
CA GLY A 9 1.27 -9.93 36.35
C GLY A 9 1.18 -10.05 34.83
N LEU A 10 0.53 -11.08 34.24
CA LEU A 10 -0.92 -11.24 34.07
C LEU A 10 -1.59 -9.98 33.52
N LEU A 11 -1.62 -9.83 32.19
CA LEU A 11 -2.69 -9.18 31.42
C LEU A 11 -2.63 -9.73 29.99
N THR A 12 -3.55 -10.64 29.70
CA THR A 12 -3.81 -11.24 28.39
C THR A 12 -5.27 -10.94 28.02
N PHE A 13 -5.52 -10.86 26.70
CA PHE A 13 -6.81 -10.85 25.99
C PHE A 13 -7.48 -9.50 25.72
N ALA A 14 -7.37 -9.03 24.48
CA ALA A 14 -8.49 -8.94 23.52
C ALA A 14 -8.00 -8.33 22.18
N ALA A 15 -8.67 -8.71 21.08
CA ALA A 15 -8.55 -8.17 19.71
C ALA A 15 -7.44 -8.76 18.81
N ALA A 16 -7.57 -10.04 18.45
CA ALA A 16 -6.99 -10.59 17.23
C ALA A 16 -7.99 -11.56 16.59
N SER A 17 -8.96 -11.03 15.82
CA SER A 17 -9.92 -11.87 15.07
C SER A 17 -10.34 -11.29 13.72
N VAL A 18 -9.66 -10.28 13.18
CA VAL A 18 -10.10 -9.61 11.92
C VAL A 18 -9.07 -9.68 10.78
N LEU A 19 -7.99 -10.45 10.93
CA LEU A 19 -6.91 -10.53 9.93
C LEU A 19 -6.67 -11.97 9.43
N VAL A 20 -7.74 -12.68 9.06
CA VAL A 20 -7.63 -14.06 8.52
C VAL A 20 -8.19 -14.20 7.08
N LEU A 21 -8.74 -13.16 6.48
CA LEU A 21 -9.45 -13.29 5.18
C LEU A 21 -8.61 -13.04 3.92
N PHE A 22 -7.36 -12.58 4.01
CA PHE A 22 -6.57 -12.23 2.81
C PHE A 22 -5.35 -13.13 2.53
N THR A 23 -5.10 -14.15 3.36
CA THR A 23 -3.95 -15.07 3.20
C THR A 23 -4.34 -16.42 2.58
N ALA A 24 -5.45 -16.50 1.82
CA ALA A 24 -5.97 -17.78 1.30
C ALA A 24 -5.92 -17.92 -0.22
N ALA A 25 -5.18 -17.07 -0.94
CA ALA A 25 -5.09 -17.15 -2.40
C ALA A 25 -3.65 -17.09 -2.94
N CYS A 26 -2.71 -17.78 -2.29
CA CYS A 26 -1.46 -18.19 -2.95
C CYS A 26 -0.74 -19.30 -2.15
N GLY A 27 -0.62 -20.50 -2.74
CA GLY A 27 0.33 -21.55 -2.31
C GLY A 27 -0.16 -22.51 -1.21
N GLY A 28 -0.13 -23.81 -1.49
CA GLY A 28 -0.71 -24.85 -0.63
C GLY A 28 0.22 -25.44 0.44
N SER A 29 -0.42 -26.27 1.26
CA SER A 29 0.09 -27.33 2.15
C SER A 29 0.94 -26.94 3.37
N GLY A 30 0.44 -27.31 4.56
CA GLY A 30 1.29 -27.70 5.70
C GLY A 30 1.10 -26.88 6.98
N GLU A 31 0.29 -27.44 7.87
CA GLU A 31 0.34 -27.46 9.34
C GLU A 31 1.30 -26.51 10.13
N ASP A 32 0.65 -25.84 11.08
CA ASP A 32 1.05 -25.61 12.48
C ASP A 32 2.09 -24.57 12.90
N THR A 33 1.69 -23.89 13.98
CA THR A 33 2.49 -23.25 15.04
C THR A 33 2.73 -21.73 14.97
N SER A 34 1.81 -21.04 15.66
CA SER A 34 2.04 -19.98 16.66
C SER A 34 3.33 -19.15 16.62
N ALA A 35 3.20 -17.85 16.35
CA ALA A 35 4.14 -16.83 16.81
C ALA A 35 3.44 -15.48 17.17
N LYS A 36 3.26 -15.29 18.47
CA LYS A 36 3.44 -14.07 19.29
C LYS A 36 3.71 -12.72 18.56
N PRO A 37 2.93 -11.64 18.81
CA PRO A 37 3.25 -10.30 18.32
C PRO A 37 4.34 -9.62 19.18
N ALA A 38 5.38 -9.12 18.52
CA ALA A 38 6.32 -8.14 19.05
C ALA A 38 5.84 -6.73 18.66
N ALA A 39 6.15 -5.78 19.55
CA ALA A 39 6.04 -4.35 19.34
C ALA A 39 6.80 -3.89 18.09
N GLU A 40 6.33 -2.79 17.51
CA GLU A 40 7.00 -1.93 16.52
C GLU A 40 7.58 -2.70 15.31
N ALA A 41 6.80 -2.79 14.23
CA ALA A 41 7.28 -3.34 12.97
C ALA A 41 7.24 -2.31 11.83
N PRO A 42 8.30 -2.26 11.03
CA PRO A 42 8.49 -1.33 9.92
C PRO A 42 7.47 -1.61 8.82
N VAL A 43 7.26 -0.61 7.97
CA VAL A 43 6.55 -0.76 6.70
C VAL A 43 7.35 -1.75 5.83
N GLU A 44 7.13 -3.04 6.04
CA GLU A 44 7.67 -4.09 5.20
C GLU A 44 6.84 -4.06 3.91
N ASN A 45 7.37 -3.33 2.94
CA ASN A 45 6.93 -3.28 1.55
C ASN A 45 7.00 -4.68 0.94
N LYS A 46 6.07 -5.57 1.30
CA LYS A 46 5.78 -6.75 0.49
C LYS A 46 4.81 -6.30 -0.59
N ALA A 47 5.40 -5.75 -1.66
CA ALA A 47 4.71 -5.51 -2.91
C ALA A 47 3.85 -6.73 -3.21
N ALA A 48 2.53 -6.52 -3.26
CA ALA A 48 1.59 -7.54 -3.68
C ALA A 48 2.02 -7.99 -5.08
N GLU A 49 2.51 -9.23 -5.20
CA GLU A 49 2.81 -9.80 -6.50
C GLU A 49 1.51 -9.86 -7.32
N PRO A 50 1.48 -9.32 -8.55
CA PRO A 50 0.29 -9.40 -9.38
C PRO A 50 0.16 -10.86 -9.82
N ALA A 51 -0.99 -11.46 -9.51
CA ALA A 51 -1.33 -12.77 -10.04
C ALA A 51 -1.31 -12.71 -11.58
N SER A 52 -0.68 -13.72 -12.19
CA SER A 52 -0.57 -13.84 -13.63
C SER A 52 -1.91 -14.12 -14.28
N GLY A 53 -2.27 -13.32 -15.27
CA GLY A 53 -3.06 -13.83 -16.38
C GLY A 53 -2.74 -13.16 -17.71
N SER A 54 -3.30 -13.75 -18.74
CA SER A 54 -2.79 -13.76 -20.11
C SER A 54 -3.35 -12.57 -20.91
N GLY A 55 -2.61 -11.45 -20.89
CA GLY A 55 -2.73 -10.34 -21.85
C GLY A 55 -1.33 -9.92 -22.29
N GLY A 56 -1.18 -9.43 -23.52
CA GLY A 56 0.09 -9.17 -24.22
C GLY A 56 1.19 -8.53 -23.36
N GLY A 57 2.46 -8.83 -23.67
CA GLY A 57 3.62 -8.54 -22.81
C GLY A 57 3.69 -7.10 -22.25
N ASP A 58 3.13 -6.12 -22.96
CA ASP A 58 3.00 -4.73 -22.54
C ASP A 58 2.10 -4.53 -21.32
N THR A 59 0.95 -5.22 -21.22
CA THR A 59 0.05 -5.13 -20.05
C THR A 59 0.75 -5.61 -18.78
N LYS A 60 1.44 -6.76 -18.85
CA LYS A 60 2.22 -7.26 -17.70
C LYS A 60 3.34 -6.32 -17.32
N GLN A 61 4.00 -5.70 -18.30
CA GLN A 61 5.04 -4.72 -18.03
C GLN A 61 4.48 -3.47 -17.37
N ILE A 62 3.38 -2.90 -17.88
CA ILE A 62 2.70 -1.74 -17.30
C ILE A 62 2.26 -2.02 -15.86
N CYS A 63 1.72 -3.20 -15.59
CA CYS A 63 1.36 -3.61 -14.23
C CYS A 63 2.58 -3.65 -13.30
N ARG A 64 3.69 -4.27 -13.74
CA ARG A 64 4.95 -4.27 -12.98
C ARG A 64 5.47 -2.86 -12.73
N ASP A 65 5.46 -2.01 -13.75
CA ASP A 65 5.92 -0.63 -13.63
C ASP A 65 5.03 0.17 -12.66
N ALA A 66 3.70 -0.01 -12.72
CA ALA A 66 2.74 0.63 -11.83
C ALA A 66 2.97 0.25 -10.35
N MET A 67 3.22 -1.03 -10.05
CA MET A 67 3.52 -1.47 -8.69
C MET A 67 4.88 -0.99 -8.23
N ARG A 68 5.90 -1.02 -9.10
CA ARG A 68 7.22 -0.50 -8.80
C ARG A 68 7.18 0.98 -8.44
N ILE A 69 6.46 1.78 -9.23
CA ILE A 69 6.22 3.20 -8.94
C ILE A 69 5.58 3.36 -7.56
N GLY A 70 4.57 2.56 -7.24
CA GLY A 70 3.92 2.59 -5.93
C GLY A 70 4.90 2.31 -4.77
N THR A 71 5.71 1.26 -4.88
CA THR A 71 6.68 0.86 -3.84
C THR A 71 7.83 1.87 -3.70
N ASP A 72 8.44 2.29 -4.80
CA ASP A 72 9.55 3.25 -4.81
C ASP A 72 9.08 4.58 -4.18
N SER A 73 7.85 4.99 -4.48
CA SER A 73 7.30 6.26 -4.04
C SER A 73 6.89 6.27 -2.57
N MET A 74 6.45 5.13 -2.03
CA MET A 74 6.27 5.02 -0.58
C MET A 74 7.60 5.21 0.17
N GLY A 75 8.70 4.68 -0.38
CA GLY A 75 10.05 4.90 0.16
C GLY A 75 10.49 6.36 0.11
N ASP A 76 10.13 7.09 -0.95
CA ASP A 76 10.43 8.52 -1.07
C ASP A 76 9.53 9.38 -0.18
N MET A 77 8.23 9.09 -0.10
CA MET A 77 7.30 9.81 0.78
C MET A 77 7.74 9.78 2.24
N GLN A 78 8.22 8.63 2.73
CA GLN A 78 8.72 8.51 4.11
C GLN A 78 9.91 9.44 4.39
N LYS A 79 10.79 9.63 3.41
CA LYS A 79 11.95 10.54 3.53
C LYS A 79 11.53 12.00 3.45
N LEU A 80 10.42 12.29 2.79
CA LEU A 80 9.95 13.64 2.47
C LEU A 80 8.84 14.14 3.40
N MET A 81 8.42 13.36 4.42
CA MET A 81 7.34 13.77 5.34
C MET A 81 7.63 15.10 6.07
N SER A 82 8.89 15.46 6.27
CA SER A 82 9.32 16.73 6.86
C SER A 82 9.45 17.88 5.86
N ASP A 83 9.34 17.62 4.55
CA ASP A 83 9.39 18.62 3.48
C ASP A 83 8.10 18.59 2.63
N PRO A 84 7.11 19.42 2.95
CA PRO A 84 5.82 19.42 2.26
C PRO A 84 5.94 19.83 0.79
N THR A 85 6.95 20.63 0.43
CA THR A 85 7.15 21.08 -0.95
C THR A 85 7.69 19.94 -1.81
N ALA A 86 8.68 19.21 -1.28
CA ALA A 86 9.22 18.03 -1.94
C ALA A 86 8.19 16.90 -2.02
N LEU A 87 7.35 16.75 -0.99
CA LEU A 87 6.25 15.79 -0.97
C LEU A 87 5.20 16.09 -2.05
N ASN A 88 4.75 17.35 -2.15
CA ASN A 88 3.81 17.77 -3.19
C ASN A 88 4.40 17.58 -4.61
N THR A 89 5.68 17.91 -4.80
CA THR A 89 6.40 17.66 -6.06
C THR A 89 6.46 16.16 -6.39
N THR A 90 6.66 15.32 -5.38
CA THR A 90 6.66 13.87 -5.54
C THR A 90 5.29 13.35 -5.93
N PHE A 91 4.20 13.85 -5.34
CA PHE A 91 2.84 13.50 -5.74
C PHE A 91 2.52 13.92 -7.18
N GLU A 92 2.94 15.13 -7.59
CA GLU A 92 2.77 15.58 -8.98
C GLU A 92 3.54 14.66 -9.95
N LYS A 93 4.81 14.36 -9.66
CA LYS A 93 5.61 13.41 -10.44
C LYS A 93 4.94 12.04 -10.52
N LEU A 94 4.43 11.55 -9.40
CA LEU A 94 3.75 10.26 -9.30
C LEU A 94 2.51 10.21 -10.19
N SER A 95 1.69 11.27 -10.11
CA SER A 95 0.51 11.41 -10.96
C SER A 95 0.87 11.42 -12.44
N GLY A 96 1.98 12.07 -12.80
CA GLY A 96 2.53 12.07 -14.16
C GLY A 96 2.92 10.66 -14.62
N GLN A 97 3.68 9.93 -13.81
CA GLN A 97 4.09 8.56 -14.14
C GLN A 97 2.89 7.61 -14.33
N TYR A 98 1.86 7.73 -13.50
CA TYR A 98 0.63 6.95 -13.68
C TYR A 98 -0.16 7.36 -14.93
N LYS A 99 -0.22 8.65 -15.30
CA LYS A 99 -0.80 9.09 -16.58
C LYS A 99 -0.02 8.56 -17.78
N ASP A 100 1.31 8.58 -17.72
CA ASP A 100 2.16 8.07 -18.79
C ASP A 100 1.99 6.55 -18.99
N LEU A 101 1.82 5.81 -17.90
CA LEU A 101 1.46 4.39 -17.96
C LEU A 101 0.03 4.19 -18.48
N ALA A 102 -0.92 5.02 -18.03
CA ALA A 102 -2.30 4.94 -18.48
C ALA A 102 -2.44 5.19 -19.99
N ALA A 103 -1.63 6.11 -20.55
CA ALA A 103 -1.60 6.40 -21.97
C ALA A 103 -1.04 5.25 -22.83
N LYS A 104 -0.29 4.33 -22.21
CA LYS A 104 0.25 3.11 -22.84
C LYS A 104 -0.62 1.88 -22.58
N ALA A 105 -1.55 1.97 -21.66
CA ALA A 105 -2.49 0.92 -21.31
C ALA A 105 -3.78 1.08 -22.10
N ASP A 106 -4.54 -0.01 -22.20
CA ASP A 106 -5.87 -0.01 -22.80
C ASP A 106 -6.94 -0.46 -21.80
N GLY A 107 -8.20 -0.12 -22.09
CA GLY A 107 -9.38 -0.64 -21.39
C GLY A 107 -9.42 -0.30 -19.89
N GLU A 108 -9.77 -1.30 -19.08
CA GLU A 108 -9.91 -1.15 -17.62
C GLU A 108 -8.58 -0.75 -16.94
N LEU A 109 -7.42 -1.18 -17.47
CA LEU A 109 -6.11 -0.85 -16.89
C LEU A 109 -5.80 0.64 -17.03
N ALA A 110 -6.03 1.22 -18.22
CA ALA A 110 -5.89 2.65 -18.43
C ALA A 110 -6.79 3.47 -17.50
N GLY A 111 -8.03 3.00 -17.28
CA GLY A 111 -8.96 3.61 -16.34
C GLY A 111 -8.45 3.56 -14.89
N ALA A 112 -7.94 2.41 -14.45
CA ALA A 112 -7.38 2.24 -13.11
C ALA A 112 -6.14 3.13 -12.88
N LEU A 113 -5.23 3.19 -13.85
CA LEU A 113 -4.02 4.02 -13.79
C LEU A 113 -4.36 5.52 -13.78
N ASN A 114 -5.33 5.95 -14.59
CA ASN A 114 -5.81 7.34 -14.56
C ASN A 114 -6.42 7.71 -13.20
N LYS A 115 -7.18 6.81 -12.56
CA LYS A 115 -7.69 7.05 -11.20
C LYS A 115 -6.55 7.23 -10.19
N PHE A 116 -5.51 6.41 -10.25
CA PHE A 116 -4.33 6.61 -9.41
C PHE A 116 -3.69 7.98 -9.64
N ALA A 117 -3.53 8.39 -10.90
CA ALA A 117 -2.99 9.70 -11.19
C ALA A 117 -3.87 10.84 -10.62
N GLU A 118 -5.19 10.74 -10.77
CA GLU A 118 -6.12 11.72 -10.19
C GLU A 118 -5.99 11.79 -8.67
N ILE A 119 -5.97 10.64 -7.99
CA ILE A 119 -5.81 10.55 -6.54
C ILE A 119 -4.56 11.30 -6.09
N TYR A 120 -3.40 11.02 -6.68
CA TYR A 120 -2.14 11.68 -6.30
C TYR A 120 -2.11 13.16 -6.69
N SER A 121 -2.69 13.55 -7.83
CA SER A 121 -2.77 14.97 -8.20
C SER A 121 -3.70 15.79 -7.31
N SER A 122 -4.70 15.14 -6.69
CA SER A 122 -5.63 15.77 -5.75
C SER A 122 -5.02 15.97 -4.36
N LEU A 123 -3.91 15.28 -4.07
CA LEU A 123 -3.22 15.34 -2.80
C LEU A 123 -2.34 16.59 -2.76
N LYS A 124 -2.75 17.57 -1.96
CA LYS A 124 -1.94 18.73 -1.64
C LYS A 124 -1.83 18.82 -0.14
N VAL A 125 -0.67 18.46 0.39
CA VAL A 125 -0.42 18.51 1.81
C VAL A 125 -0.22 19.97 2.21
N ASP A 126 -1.25 20.54 2.85
CA ASP A 126 -1.18 21.85 3.47
C ASP A 126 -0.85 21.70 4.97
N MET A 127 0.39 21.97 5.32
CA MET A 127 0.88 21.93 6.71
C MET A 127 0.20 22.97 7.62
N ASN A 128 -0.49 23.97 7.04
CA ASN A 128 -1.23 24.96 7.80
C ASN A 128 -2.63 24.45 8.20
N ASN A 129 -3.07 23.32 7.65
CA ASN A 129 -4.36 22.71 7.96
C ASN A 129 -4.25 21.17 8.14
N PRO A 130 -3.72 20.71 9.30
CA PRO A 130 -3.50 19.28 9.55
C PRO A 130 -4.79 18.44 9.55
N GLN A 131 -5.95 19.04 9.88
CA GLN A 131 -7.23 18.35 9.80
C GLN A 131 -7.66 18.08 8.36
N ALA A 132 -7.52 19.07 7.47
CA ALA A 132 -7.80 18.87 6.04
C ALA A 132 -6.85 17.82 5.44
N ALA A 133 -5.57 17.86 5.81
CA ALA A 133 -4.59 16.87 5.39
C ALA A 133 -4.98 15.44 5.82
N MET A 134 -5.44 15.25 7.07
CA MET A 134 -5.90 13.92 7.53
C MET A 134 -7.17 13.44 6.81
N THR A 135 -8.14 14.32 6.55
CA THR A 135 -9.33 13.95 5.77
C THR A 135 -8.95 13.55 4.34
N GLN A 136 -8.08 14.33 3.69
CA GLN A 136 -7.58 13.98 2.35
C GLN A 136 -6.80 12.67 2.34
N LEU A 137 -5.95 12.41 3.35
CA LEU A 137 -5.22 11.16 3.46
C LEU A 137 -6.17 9.96 3.56
N THR A 138 -7.27 10.11 4.31
CA THR A 138 -8.29 9.06 4.49
C THR A 138 -9.01 8.80 3.17
N ASP A 139 -9.48 9.84 2.49
CA ASP A 139 -10.14 9.74 1.18
C ASP A 139 -9.22 9.12 0.13
N VAL A 140 -7.95 9.55 0.10
CA VAL A 140 -6.93 8.99 -0.78
C VAL A 140 -6.72 7.52 -0.48
N THR A 141 -6.66 7.13 0.79
CA THR A 141 -6.46 5.73 1.17
C THR A 141 -7.62 4.87 0.66
N THR A 142 -8.87 5.32 0.85
CA THR A 142 -10.05 4.63 0.32
C THR A 142 -10.01 4.54 -1.21
N LYS A 143 -9.77 5.65 -1.90
CA LYS A 143 -9.71 5.66 -3.37
C LYS A 143 -8.54 4.83 -3.91
N ALA A 144 -7.41 4.83 -3.22
CA ALA A 144 -6.24 4.02 -3.59
C ALA A 144 -6.52 2.52 -3.40
N GLN A 145 -7.30 2.14 -2.38
CA GLN A 145 -7.76 0.77 -2.21
C GLN A 145 -8.72 0.35 -3.35
N GLU A 146 -9.67 1.20 -3.72
CA GLU A 146 -10.58 0.95 -4.85
C GLU A 146 -9.84 0.86 -6.18
N ALA A 147 -8.93 1.80 -6.44
CA ALA A 147 -8.07 1.81 -7.63
C ALA A 147 -7.13 0.61 -7.64
N GLY A 148 -6.60 0.19 -6.48
CA GLY A 148 -5.74 -0.99 -6.32
C GLY A 148 -6.48 -2.29 -6.62
N ALA A 149 -7.74 -2.40 -6.19
CA ALA A 149 -8.59 -3.54 -6.54
C ALA A 149 -8.86 -3.60 -8.06
N ALA A 150 -9.15 -2.45 -8.68
CA ALA A 150 -9.33 -2.35 -10.12
C ALA A 150 -8.05 -2.69 -10.90
N LEU A 151 -6.90 -2.20 -10.43
CA LEU A 151 -5.60 -2.50 -11.02
C LEU A 151 -5.26 -3.98 -10.88
N THR A 152 -5.46 -4.58 -9.71
CA THR A 152 -5.26 -6.01 -9.49
C THR A 152 -6.12 -6.82 -10.45
N LYS A 153 -7.42 -6.50 -10.55
CA LYS A 153 -8.35 -7.15 -11.48
C LYS A 153 -7.92 -7.00 -12.94
N ALA A 154 -7.35 -5.86 -13.32
CA ALA A 154 -6.90 -5.59 -14.69
C ALA A 154 -5.52 -6.19 -15.02
N CYS A 155 -4.75 -6.59 -14.00
CA CYS A 155 -3.42 -7.17 -14.14
C CYS A 155 -3.40 -8.70 -14.13
N VAL A 156 -4.52 -9.35 -13.83
CA VAL A 156 -4.81 -10.78 -14.05
C VAL A 156 -5.50 -10.95 -15.39
#